data_AF-A8NM35-F1
#
_entry.id   AF-A8NM35-F1
#
_cell.length_a   1.000
_cell.length_b   1.000
_cell.length_c   1.000
_cell.angle_alpha   90.00
_cell.angle_beta   90.00
_cell.angle_gamma   90.00
#
_symmetry.space_group_name_H-M   'P 1'
#
loop_
_entity.id
_entity.type
_entity.pdbx_description
1 polymer ?
#
loop_
_entity_poly.entity_id
_entity_poly.type
_entity_poly.pdbx_seq_one_letter_code
_entity_poly.pdbx_strand_id
1 'polypeptide(L)'
;MIQYLLSFDLVLDSGPTAISHHTTDVPRRYGEFGRHGALEEPSHTGVLIEKPLIPGFSIELSLGVGWGQFTIGNGERSSAATAYLAPKYLKRRNLHVLINHRVTKLLQTGHDGGHVPTFRTVAFQEEMNPSAPIQEITARKEVILSAGAIGTPQVLLLSGIGDAAELEKLGIQPKVDLPSVGKNLTEHPFAALFWKLGINGTFNSSADPTLPDQWFQEWQNSRTGPLTYTHGNAAAWTRLPDDSPIYSQHPDPSSGSNTPQFELYIAGYGLYPIPGPLMVAGAIIVQPGLESRGSVKLASTSVDDQPLIDLGMLKSEFDWYGLRETIRATRRFFSAPAWESYKLTLEPPFNTDVDEELDEAIKATVNSGLHPVGTASMSPKDAQWGVVDPDLRVKKVKGLRIVDASIMPYIVAAHTQAAVYAIAERGSDLIKHAWK
;
A
#
# COMPACT_ATOMS: atom_id res chain seq x y z
N MET A 1 13.46 37.47 39.93
CA MET A 1 14.22 38.72 39.77
C MET A 1 15.27 38.43 38.69
N ILE A 2 15.01 38.77 37.42
CA ILE A 2 15.59 39.95 36.72
C ILE A 2 17.13 39.80 36.68
N GLN A 3 17.76 39.35 35.58
CA GLN A 3 18.37 40.09 34.43
C GLN A 3 19.65 39.28 34.03
N TYR A 4 20.29 39.30 32.85
CA TYR A 4 20.26 40.09 31.62
C TYR A 4 21.12 39.36 30.54
N LEU A 5 20.76 39.57 29.27
CA LEU A 5 21.59 39.78 28.05
C LEU A 5 22.84 38.93 27.76
N LEU A 6 22.87 38.32 26.57
CA LEU A 6 23.79 38.75 25.51
C LEU A 6 23.22 38.33 24.13
N SER A 7 23.11 39.34 23.27
CA SER A 7 22.63 39.37 21.89
C SER A 7 23.73 38.99 20.90
N PHE A 8 23.37 38.32 19.81
CA PHE A 8 23.95 38.55 18.48
C PHE A 8 22.83 38.39 17.44
N ASP A 9 22.48 39.50 16.80
CA ASP A 9 21.62 39.54 15.63
C ASP A 9 22.39 39.07 14.40
N LEU A 10 21.77 38.19 13.61
CA LEU A 10 21.97 38.19 12.17
C LEU A 10 20.61 37.98 11.49
N VAL A 11 20.28 38.98 10.68
CA VAL A 11 19.04 39.18 9.94
C VAL A 11 18.63 37.93 9.16
N LEU A 12 17.49 37.36 9.52
CA LEU A 12 16.74 36.43 8.66
C LEU A 12 15.72 37.26 7.88
N ASP A 13 15.99 37.45 6.59
CA ASP A 13 14.98 37.88 5.64
C ASP A 13 13.99 36.73 5.37
N SER A 14 12.76 37.16 5.15
CA SER A 14 11.50 36.46 5.27
C SER A 14 11.17 35.48 4.15
N GLY A 15 10.66 34.30 4.53
CA GLY A 15 9.93 33.37 3.64
C GLY A 15 9.58 32.06 4.36
N PRO A 16 8.30 31.64 4.44
CA PRO A 16 7.92 30.46 5.21
C PRO A 16 8.22 29.18 4.42
N THR A 17 9.25 28.44 4.82
CA THR A 17 9.44 27.03 4.44
C THR A 17 8.53 26.16 5.32
N ALA A 18 7.44 25.66 4.73
CA ALA A 18 6.58 24.66 5.35
C ALA A 18 7.27 23.28 5.32
N ILE A 19 8.12 23.01 6.31
CA ILE A 19 8.68 21.69 6.64
C ILE A 19 8.09 21.24 7.99
N SER A 20 6.76 21.36 8.17
CA SER A 20 6.11 21.14 9.48
C SER A 20 5.60 19.72 9.71
N HIS A 21 5.53 18.86 8.68
CA HIS A 21 4.84 17.56 8.76
C HIS A 21 5.74 16.33 8.56
N HIS A 22 7.05 16.51 8.43
CA HIS A 22 8.02 15.41 8.43
C HIS A 22 8.71 15.31 9.79
N THR A 23 8.58 14.16 10.46
CA THR A 23 9.29 13.88 11.72
C THR A 23 10.67 13.30 11.42
N THR A 24 11.72 13.87 12.02
CA THR A 24 13.11 13.40 11.89
C THR A 24 13.48 12.28 12.87
N ASP A 25 12.60 11.99 13.84
CA ASP A 25 12.91 11.16 15.03
C ASP A 25 12.26 9.76 15.03
N VAL A 26 11.61 9.36 13.95
CA VAL A 26 11.12 7.96 13.78
C VAL A 26 12.23 7.09 13.19
N PRO A 27 12.31 5.78 13.48
CA PRO A 27 13.36 4.90 12.96
C PRO A 27 13.45 4.80 11.42
N ARG A 28 12.50 5.40 10.71
CA ARG A 28 12.33 5.30 9.27
C ARG A 28 12.89 6.53 8.57
N ARG A 29 13.62 6.30 7.48
CA ARG A 29 14.13 7.37 6.62
C ARG A 29 13.22 7.50 5.40
N TYR A 30 12.76 8.72 5.17
CA TYR A 30 12.15 9.15 3.91
C TYR A 30 13.24 9.90 3.13
N GLY A 31 13.34 9.63 1.84
CA GLY A 31 14.28 10.32 0.96
C GLY A 31 13.60 10.68 -0.34
N GLU A 32 13.89 11.88 -0.83
CA GLU A 32 13.87 12.16 -2.26
C GLU A 32 15.17 11.61 -2.87
N PHE A 33 15.21 11.35 -4.17
CA PHE A 33 16.44 10.91 -4.83
C PHE A 33 17.59 11.89 -4.55
N GLY A 34 18.77 11.35 -4.26
CA GLY A 34 19.92 12.12 -3.79
C GLY A 34 20.25 13.32 -4.68
N ARG A 35 20.01 14.53 -4.18
CA ARG A 35 20.73 15.73 -4.62
C ARG A 35 22.08 15.73 -3.92
N HIS A 36 23.16 15.93 -4.68
CA HIS A 36 24.34 16.77 -4.38
C HIS A 36 25.40 16.54 -5.49
N GLY A 37 26.18 17.53 -5.95
CA GLY A 37 26.39 18.88 -5.47
C GLY A 37 27.03 19.75 -6.57
N ALA A 38 27.02 21.06 -6.31
CA ALA A 38 27.60 22.09 -7.15
C ALA A 38 29.14 21.96 -7.27
N LEU A 39 29.65 21.96 -8.49
CA LEU A 39 30.91 22.59 -8.88
C LEU A 39 30.70 23.20 -10.29
N GLU A 40 31.31 24.36 -10.47
CA GLU A 40 31.08 25.38 -11.50
C GLU A 40 31.39 24.91 -12.96
N GLU A 41 30.44 25.18 -13.87
CA GLU A 41 30.48 25.50 -15.32
C GLU A 41 31.48 24.88 -16.35
N PRO A 42 31.20 24.95 -17.68
CA PRO A 42 29.91 25.05 -18.39
C PRO A 42 29.76 24.06 -19.57
N SER A 43 28.55 24.05 -20.13
CA SER A 43 28.20 23.65 -21.50
C SER A 43 27.70 22.20 -21.71
N HIS A 44 26.37 22.04 -21.73
CA HIS A 44 25.57 21.74 -22.94
C HIS A 44 24.12 21.47 -22.53
N THR A 45 23.29 22.51 -22.70
CA THR A 45 21.83 22.52 -22.91
C THR A 45 21.07 21.23 -22.57
N GLY A 46 20.71 21.08 -21.29
CA GLY A 46 19.60 20.27 -20.82
C GLY A 46 18.45 21.19 -20.43
N VAL A 47 17.26 20.98 -21.00
CA VAL A 47 16.06 21.73 -20.63
C VAL A 47 15.68 21.32 -19.21
N LEU A 48 16.00 22.19 -18.26
CA LEU A 48 15.56 22.12 -16.88
C LEU A 48 14.04 22.38 -16.84
N ILE A 49 13.25 21.46 -16.26
CA ILE A 49 11.94 21.82 -15.73
C ILE A 49 12.21 22.53 -14.41
N GLU A 50 12.55 23.81 -14.52
CA GLU A 50 13.12 24.62 -13.43
C GLU A 50 12.06 25.21 -12.46
N LYS A 51 10.85 24.67 -12.45
CA LYS A 51 9.85 25.00 -11.42
C LYS A 51 9.17 23.73 -10.92
N PRO A 52 9.18 23.45 -9.60
CA PRO A 52 8.17 22.56 -9.05
C PRO A 52 6.80 23.14 -9.42
N LEU A 53 5.90 22.33 -9.96
CA LEU A 53 4.55 22.81 -10.26
C LEU A 53 3.85 23.32 -8.99
N ILE A 54 4.29 22.91 -7.79
CA ILE A 54 3.95 23.50 -6.50
C ILE A 54 5.12 23.27 -5.50
N PRO A 55 5.63 24.29 -4.77
CA PRO A 55 6.50 24.08 -3.60
C PRO A 55 5.66 23.58 -2.41
N GLY A 56 6.08 22.49 -1.78
CA GLY A 56 5.53 22.04 -0.48
C GLY A 56 4.56 20.86 -0.57
N PHE A 57 5.08 19.64 -0.77
CA PHE A 57 4.32 18.41 -0.57
C PHE A 57 4.36 18.03 0.91
N SER A 58 3.36 18.46 1.67
CA SER A 58 3.02 17.87 2.96
C SER A 58 1.98 16.76 2.77
N ILE A 59 1.89 15.82 3.70
CA ILE A 59 0.94 14.68 3.75
C ILE A 59 -0.57 15.11 3.76
N GLU A 60 -0.86 16.38 3.50
CA GLU A 60 -2.23 16.87 3.29
C GLU A 60 -2.68 16.61 1.85
N LEU A 61 -3.21 15.40 1.62
CA LEU A 61 -4.26 15.05 0.64
C LEU A 61 -4.48 16.08 -0.50
N SER A 62 -3.51 16.22 -1.41
CA SER A 62 -3.61 17.21 -2.48
C SER A 62 -3.77 16.54 -3.83
N LEU A 63 -4.89 16.82 -4.49
CA LEU A 63 -5.05 16.68 -5.93
C LEU A 63 -3.88 17.37 -6.66
N GLY A 64 -3.50 16.83 -7.81
CA GLY A 64 -2.45 17.40 -8.66
C GLY A 64 -1.29 16.45 -8.90
N VAL A 65 -0.22 16.99 -9.48
CA VAL A 65 0.97 16.23 -9.90
C VAL A 65 2.11 16.47 -8.92
N GLY A 66 2.77 15.40 -8.46
CA GLY A 66 3.89 15.49 -7.53
C GLY A 66 4.93 14.40 -7.74
N TRP A 67 6.11 14.61 -7.15
CA TRP A 67 7.16 13.60 -7.09
C TRP A 67 6.80 12.51 -6.08
N GLY A 68 7.06 11.26 -6.44
CA GLY A 68 6.90 10.13 -5.53
C GLY A 68 7.94 10.17 -4.41
N GLN A 69 7.48 10.01 -3.17
CA GLN A 69 8.36 9.76 -2.03
C GLN A 69 8.41 8.26 -1.75
N PHE A 70 9.63 7.73 -1.63
CA PHE A 70 9.85 6.30 -1.46
C PHE A 70 10.53 6.02 -0.13
N THR A 71 10.25 4.82 0.40
CA THR A 71 10.84 4.38 1.67
C THR A 71 12.20 3.76 1.38
N ILE A 72 13.13 4.64 1.05
CA ILE A 72 14.52 4.38 0.67
C ILE A 72 15.40 5.26 1.54
N GLY A 73 16.50 4.69 2.04
CA GLY A 73 17.53 5.44 2.74
C GLY A 73 18.90 4.89 2.36
N ASN A 74 19.85 5.79 2.06
CA ASN A 74 21.21 5.41 1.64
C ASN A 74 21.22 4.47 0.41
N GLY A 75 20.36 4.72 -0.57
CA GLY A 75 20.26 3.88 -1.78
C GLY A 75 19.71 2.48 -1.55
N GLU A 76 19.15 2.17 -0.37
CA GLU A 76 18.59 0.86 -0.04
C GLU A 76 17.14 0.96 0.43
N ARG A 77 16.37 -0.11 0.24
CA ARG A 77 15.00 -0.22 0.75
C ARG A 77 14.96 -0.08 2.28
N SER A 78 14.14 0.84 2.77
CA SER A 78 13.76 0.95 4.19
C SER A 78 12.45 0.19 4.46
N SER A 79 12.58 -1.08 4.86
CA SER A 79 11.46 -1.97 5.17
C SER A 79 11.12 -1.97 6.67
N ALA A 80 9.97 -2.55 7.04
CA ALA A 80 9.60 -2.73 8.44
C ALA A 80 10.65 -3.58 9.17
N ALA A 81 11.15 -4.63 8.52
CA ALA A 81 12.15 -5.50 9.09
C ALA A 81 13.48 -4.76 9.34
N THR A 82 13.97 -3.96 8.39
CA THR A 82 15.22 -3.20 8.62
C THR A 82 15.03 -2.06 9.62
N ALA A 83 13.84 -1.45 9.68
CA ALA A 83 13.58 -0.33 10.59
C ALA A 83 13.26 -0.75 12.04
N TYR A 84 12.55 -1.87 12.25
CA TYR A 84 12.03 -2.31 13.56
C TYR A 84 12.61 -3.65 14.05
N LEU A 85 13.14 -4.49 13.15
CA LEU A 85 13.73 -5.80 13.45
C LEU A 85 15.19 -5.93 12.99
N ALA A 86 15.90 -4.82 12.75
CA ALA A 86 17.33 -4.83 12.46
C ALA A 86 18.14 -5.59 13.54
N PRO A 87 19.35 -6.09 13.22
CA PRO A 87 20.17 -6.87 14.15
C PRO A 87 20.35 -6.24 15.53
N LYS A 88 20.40 -4.90 15.63
CA LYS A 88 20.49 -4.17 16.91
C LYS A 88 19.28 -4.41 17.84
N TYR A 89 18.08 -4.61 17.28
CA TYR A 89 16.87 -4.87 18.06
C TYR A 89 16.69 -6.37 18.37
N LEU A 90 17.11 -7.25 17.46
CA LEU A 90 17.06 -8.71 17.68
C LEU A 90 17.98 -9.19 18.82
N LYS A 91 18.98 -8.39 19.21
CA LYS A 91 19.82 -8.67 20.39
C LYS A 91 19.06 -8.54 21.73
N ARG A 92 17.85 -7.98 21.73
CA ARG A 92 17.03 -7.84 22.95
C ARG A 92 16.56 -9.22 23.41
N ARG A 93 16.89 -9.61 24.64
CA ARG A 93 16.54 -10.92 25.23
C ARG A 93 15.04 -11.18 25.34
N ASN A 94 14.22 -10.13 25.27
CA ASN A 94 12.76 -10.21 25.36
C ASN A 94 12.06 -10.18 23.99
N LEU A 95 12.79 -10.32 22.89
CA LEU A 95 12.25 -10.42 21.54
C LEU A 95 12.76 -11.70 20.88
N HIS A 96 11.85 -12.57 20.46
CA HIS A 96 12.15 -13.77 19.70
C HIS A 96 11.49 -13.65 18.33
N VAL A 97 12.25 -13.92 17.27
CA VAL A 97 11.74 -13.94 15.89
C VAL A 97 12.00 -15.32 15.33
N LEU A 98 10.92 -15.99 14.94
CA LEU A 98 10.94 -17.30 14.33
C LEU A 98 10.54 -17.14 12.85
N ILE A 99 11.48 -17.42 11.95
CA ILE A 99 11.26 -17.35 10.49
C ILE A 99 10.91 -18.74 9.94
N ASN A 100 10.34 -18.81 8.74
CA ASN A 100 9.94 -20.07 8.07
C ASN A 100 8.94 -20.91 8.88
N HIS A 101 8.11 -20.26 9.69
CA HIS A 101 7.05 -20.90 10.47
C HIS A 101 5.71 -20.24 10.17
N ARG A 102 4.77 -21.02 9.64
CA ARG A 102 3.45 -20.56 9.24
C ARG A 102 2.44 -20.87 10.35
N VAL A 103 1.71 -19.85 10.80
CA VAL A 103 0.58 -20.03 11.71
C VAL A 103 -0.53 -20.77 10.98
N THR A 104 -0.99 -21.89 11.54
CA THR A 104 -2.03 -22.73 10.94
C THR A 104 -3.42 -22.37 11.45
N LYS A 105 -3.55 -22.12 12.76
CA LYS A 105 -4.77 -21.66 13.42
C LYS A 105 -4.50 -21.13 14.83
N LEU A 106 -5.51 -20.49 15.40
CA LEU A 106 -5.60 -20.14 16.82
C LEU A 106 -6.37 -21.21 17.58
N LEU A 107 -5.93 -21.47 18.81
CA LEU A 107 -6.60 -22.40 19.72
C LEU A 107 -7.28 -21.64 20.84
N GLN A 108 -8.50 -22.09 21.14
CA GLN A 108 -9.28 -21.55 22.24
C GLN A 108 -8.70 -22.09 23.55
N THR A 109 -8.41 -21.19 24.47
CA THR A 109 -7.74 -21.47 25.76
C THR A 109 -8.68 -21.45 26.96
N GLY A 110 -9.94 -21.07 26.76
CA GLY A 110 -10.95 -21.03 27.81
C GLY A 110 -12.10 -20.08 27.47
N HIS A 111 -12.81 -19.65 28.51
CA HIS A 111 -13.88 -18.67 28.44
C HIS A 111 -13.69 -17.63 29.55
N ASP A 112 -13.80 -16.35 29.20
CA ASP A 112 -13.89 -15.26 30.15
C ASP A 112 -15.33 -15.12 30.64
N GLY A 113 -15.52 -15.06 31.95
CA GLY A 113 -16.84 -15.05 32.59
C GLY A 113 -17.75 -16.23 32.21
N GLY A 114 -17.19 -17.33 31.71
CA GLY A 114 -17.93 -18.53 31.27
C GLY A 114 -18.63 -18.43 29.91
N HIS A 115 -18.60 -17.27 29.24
CA HIS A 115 -19.40 -17.03 28.03
C HIS A 115 -18.57 -16.54 26.83
N VAL A 116 -17.51 -15.75 27.05
CA VAL A 116 -16.73 -15.16 25.94
C VAL A 116 -15.49 -16.01 25.67
N PRO A 117 -15.33 -16.64 24.50
CA PRO A 117 -14.18 -17.50 24.23
C PRO A 117 -12.86 -16.70 24.24
N THR A 118 -11.84 -17.29 24.85
CA THR A 118 -10.50 -16.69 24.95
C THR A 118 -9.53 -17.41 24.02
N PHE A 119 -8.86 -16.67 23.15
CA PHE A 119 -7.84 -17.20 22.24
C PHE A 119 -6.48 -16.62 22.62
N ARG A 120 -5.56 -17.47 23.09
CA ARG A 120 -4.19 -17.07 23.44
C ARG A 120 -3.12 -18.03 22.95
N THR A 121 -3.51 -19.16 22.37
CA THR A 121 -2.58 -20.16 21.85
C THR A 121 -2.55 -20.09 20.33
N VAL A 122 -1.35 -20.04 19.76
CA VAL A 122 -1.10 -20.11 18.33
C VAL A 122 -0.56 -21.49 17.99
N ALA A 123 -1.13 -22.14 16.98
CA ALA A 123 -0.59 -23.34 16.38
C ALA A 123 0.15 -22.97 15.09
N PHE A 124 1.36 -23.48 14.90
CA PHE A 124 2.20 -23.17 13.75
C PHE A 124 3.10 -24.36 13.38
N GLN A 125 3.58 -24.39 12.15
CA GLN A 125 4.47 -25.44 11.65
C GLN A 125 5.54 -24.85 10.72
N GLU A 126 6.59 -25.62 10.43
CA GLU A 126 7.60 -25.24 9.45
C GLU A 126 6.97 -25.11 8.06
N GLU A 127 7.12 -23.95 7.44
CA GLU A 127 6.40 -23.60 6.20
C GLU A 127 6.80 -24.47 5.01
N MET A 128 8.09 -24.83 4.91
CA MET A 128 8.62 -25.61 3.80
C MET A 128 8.46 -27.12 3.98
N ASN A 129 7.85 -27.57 5.08
CA ASN A 129 7.67 -28.97 5.41
C ASN A 129 6.26 -29.22 5.99
N PRO A 130 5.26 -29.47 5.13
CA PRO A 130 3.88 -29.73 5.57
C PRO A 130 3.73 -30.95 6.49
N SER A 131 4.72 -31.85 6.51
CA SER A 131 4.77 -33.02 7.40
C SER A 131 5.40 -32.70 8.77
N ALA A 132 5.91 -31.48 8.96
CA ALA A 132 6.48 -31.05 10.23
C ALA A 132 5.41 -31.08 11.33
N PRO A 133 5.78 -31.47 12.56
CA PRO A 133 4.84 -31.47 13.67
C PRO A 133 4.34 -30.05 13.95
N ILE A 134 3.03 -29.92 14.19
CA ILE A 134 2.42 -28.68 14.67
C ILE A 134 2.97 -28.39 16.07
N GLN A 135 3.47 -27.16 16.23
CA GLN A 135 3.91 -26.61 17.50
C GLN A 135 2.88 -25.61 18.02
N GLU A 136 2.80 -25.50 19.35
CA GLU A 136 1.87 -24.60 20.02
C GLU A 136 2.59 -23.70 21.01
N ILE A 137 2.26 -22.41 21.01
CA ILE A 137 2.74 -21.45 22.00
C ILE A 137 1.55 -20.67 22.56
N THR A 138 1.52 -20.52 23.88
CA THR A 138 0.48 -19.77 24.58
C THR A 138 0.99 -18.44 25.09
N ALA A 139 0.40 -17.34 24.60
CA ALA A 139 0.66 -16.01 25.11
C ALA A 139 0.04 -15.83 26.51
N ARG A 140 0.80 -15.25 27.45
CA ARG A 140 0.27 -14.95 28.79
C ARG A 140 -0.81 -13.85 28.75
N LYS A 141 -0.61 -12.84 27.89
CA LYS A 141 -1.45 -11.65 27.80
C LYS A 141 -2.39 -11.72 26.58
N GLU A 142 -1.83 -11.55 25.38
CA GLU A 142 -2.61 -11.35 24.14
C GLU A 142 -1.85 -11.91 22.93
N VAL A 143 -2.59 -12.39 21.94
CA VAL A 143 -2.12 -12.71 20.59
C VAL A 143 -2.48 -11.55 19.67
N ILE A 144 -1.52 -11.14 18.83
CA ILE A 144 -1.69 -10.08 17.84
C ILE A 144 -1.54 -10.71 16.46
N LEU A 145 -2.60 -10.69 15.65
CA LEU A 145 -2.54 -11.08 14.26
C LEU A 145 -2.11 -9.89 13.39
N SER A 146 -1.09 -10.12 12.58
CA SER A 146 -0.58 -9.17 11.58
C SER A 146 -0.26 -9.91 10.27
N ALA A 147 -1.16 -10.81 9.85
CA ALA A 147 -0.99 -11.66 8.67
C ALA A 147 -1.54 -11.01 7.38
N GLY A 148 -1.92 -9.72 7.45
CA GLY A 148 -2.35 -8.93 6.31
C GLY A 148 -3.79 -9.22 5.88
N ALA A 149 -4.27 -8.46 4.89
CA ALA A 149 -5.65 -8.54 4.42
C ALA A 149 -6.05 -9.92 3.82
N ILE A 150 -5.10 -10.79 3.50
CA ILE A 150 -5.40 -12.14 2.99
C ILE A 150 -5.15 -13.20 4.06
N GLY A 151 -4.00 -13.16 4.74
CA GLY A 151 -3.63 -14.18 5.72
C GLY A 151 -4.43 -14.09 7.02
N THR A 152 -4.75 -12.88 7.51
CA THR A 152 -5.51 -12.70 8.75
C THR A 152 -6.90 -13.35 8.71
N PRO A 153 -7.76 -13.09 7.69
CA PRO A 153 -9.06 -13.77 7.63
C PRO A 153 -8.90 -15.29 7.45
N GLN A 154 -7.91 -15.78 6.70
CA GLN A 154 -7.66 -17.23 6.57
C GLN A 154 -7.41 -17.88 7.93
N VAL A 155 -6.52 -17.29 8.75
CA VAL A 155 -6.22 -17.81 10.09
C VAL A 155 -7.46 -17.77 10.98
N LEU A 156 -8.25 -16.70 10.98
CA LEU A 156 -9.48 -16.60 11.76
C LEU A 156 -10.49 -17.69 11.37
N LEU A 157 -10.74 -17.86 10.06
CA LEU A 157 -11.67 -18.85 9.55
C LEU A 157 -11.23 -20.28 9.93
N LEU A 158 -9.95 -20.63 9.76
CA LEU A 158 -9.39 -21.92 10.18
C LEU A 158 -9.44 -22.15 11.69
N SER A 159 -9.57 -21.07 12.47
CA SER A 159 -9.69 -21.10 13.93
C SER A 159 -11.14 -21.30 14.41
N GLY A 160 -12.11 -21.31 13.50
CA GLY A 160 -13.54 -21.34 13.81
C GLY A 160 -14.13 -19.96 14.14
N ILE A 161 -13.52 -18.88 13.67
CA ILE A 161 -14.00 -17.50 13.85
C ILE A 161 -14.41 -16.96 12.47
N GLY A 162 -15.71 -16.88 12.22
CA GLY A 162 -16.25 -16.51 10.90
C GLY A 162 -17.74 -16.75 10.79
N ASP A 163 -18.27 -16.76 9.58
CA ASP A 163 -19.67 -17.14 9.32
C ASP A 163 -19.88 -18.61 9.68
N ALA A 164 -20.72 -18.88 10.68
CA ALA A 164 -20.91 -20.23 11.19
C ALA A 164 -21.38 -21.22 10.10
N ALA A 165 -22.28 -20.79 9.22
CA ALA A 165 -22.82 -21.64 8.17
C ALA A 165 -21.80 -21.91 7.05
N GLU A 166 -20.94 -20.95 6.70
CA GLU A 166 -19.83 -21.18 5.76
C GLU A 166 -18.77 -22.12 6.36
N LEU A 167 -18.47 -22.01 7.66
CA LEU A 167 -17.51 -22.87 8.35
C LEU A 167 -18.00 -24.32 8.48
N GLU A 168 -19.26 -24.52 8.85
CA GLU A 168 -19.87 -25.86 8.99
C GLU A 168 -19.86 -26.63 7.67
N LYS A 169 -20.09 -25.96 6.53
CA LYS A 169 -20.02 -26.57 5.19
C LYS A 169 -18.64 -27.12 4.86
N LEU A 170 -17.58 -26.58 5.45
CA LEU A 170 -16.20 -27.04 5.30
C LEU A 170 -15.79 -28.05 6.39
N GLY A 171 -16.70 -28.42 7.30
CA GLY A 171 -16.40 -29.30 8.43
C GLY A 171 -15.59 -28.63 9.55
N ILE A 172 -15.57 -27.30 9.60
CA ILE A 172 -14.93 -26.54 10.68
C ILE A 172 -15.98 -26.24 11.75
N GLN A 173 -15.69 -26.61 13.01
CA GLN A 173 -16.56 -26.26 14.13
C GLN A 173 -16.55 -24.74 14.36
N PRO A 174 -17.70 -24.04 14.23
CA PRO A 174 -17.78 -22.63 14.59
C PRO A 174 -17.60 -22.46 16.09
N LYS A 175 -16.69 -21.57 16.48
CA LYS A 175 -16.47 -21.15 17.87
C LYS A 175 -17.01 -19.76 18.14
N VAL A 176 -16.97 -18.91 17.11
CA VAL A 176 -17.44 -17.52 17.16
C VAL A 176 -18.10 -17.20 15.83
N ASP A 177 -19.40 -16.93 15.88
CA ASP A 177 -20.13 -16.45 14.71
C ASP A 177 -19.83 -14.96 14.49
N LEU A 178 -18.99 -14.68 13.48
CA LEU A 178 -18.52 -13.36 13.09
C LEU A 178 -18.48 -13.26 11.56
N PRO A 179 -19.65 -13.15 10.91
CA PRO A 179 -19.78 -13.32 9.45
C PRO A 179 -19.07 -12.25 8.61
N SER A 180 -18.60 -11.16 9.22
CA SER A 180 -17.79 -10.14 8.56
C SER A 180 -16.34 -10.57 8.28
N VAL A 181 -15.84 -11.65 8.90
CA VAL A 181 -14.49 -12.16 8.63
C VAL A 181 -14.35 -12.57 7.17
N GLY A 182 -13.34 -12.03 6.50
CA GLY A 182 -13.08 -12.28 5.08
C GLY A 182 -13.99 -11.51 4.13
N LYS A 183 -14.91 -10.65 4.60
CA LYS A 183 -15.76 -9.80 3.74
C LYS A 183 -15.17 -8.39 3.61
N ASN A 184 -15.78 -7.54 2.77
CA ASN A 184 -15.34 -6.15 2.57
C ASN A 184 -13.88 -6.02 2.05
N LEU A 185 -13.39 -7.04 1.31
CA LEU A 185 -12.09 -6.91 0.65
C LEU A 185 -12.19 -5.77 -0.36
N THR A 186 -11.32 -4.78 -0.21
CA THR A 186 -11.22 -3.64 -1.12
C THR A 186 -9.80 -3.55 -1.65
N GLU A 187 -9.65 -3.17 -2.91
CA GLU A 187 -8.39 -3.08 -3.66
C GLU A 187 -8.43 -1.83 -4.54
N HIS A 188 -7.28 -1.40 -5.05
CA HIS A 188 -7.16 -0.42 -6.12
C HIS A 188 -7.08 -1.12 -7.50
N PRO A 189 -8.15 -1.15 -8.30
CA PRO A 189 -8.08 -1.59 -9.69
C PRO A 189 -7.09 -0.76 -10.50
N PHE A 190 -6.27 -1.42 -11.30
CA PHE A 190 -5.19 -0.81 -12.09
C PHE A 190 -5.24 -1.29 -13.54
N ALA A 191 -5.11 -0.35 -14.49
CA ALA A 191 -4.87 -0.62 -15.90
C ALA A 191 -3.56 0.03 -16.35
N ALA A 192 -2.71 -0.73 -17.05
CA ALA A 192 -1.41 -0.27 -17.55
C ALA A 192 -1.50 0.20 -19.00
N LEU A 193 -1.04 1.41 -19.27
CA LEU A 193 -0.89 1.96 -20.62
C LEU A 193 0.60 2.06 -20.96
N PHE A 194 0.97 1.69 -22.18
CA PHE A 194 2.35 1.63 -22.65
C PHE A 194 2.54 2.54 -23.86
N TRP A 195 3.59 3.35 -23.85
CA TRP A 195 4.03 4.12 -25.01
C TRP A 195 5.42 3.69 -25.43
N LYS A 196 5.61 3.38 -26.71
CA LYS A 196 6.94 3.28 -27.31
C LYS A 196 7.54 4.67 -27.47
N LEU A 197 8.82 4.80 -27.12
CA LEU A 197 9.60 5.99 -27.38
C LEU A 197 10.11 5.98 -28.83
N GLY A 198 9.91 7.07 -29.56
CA GLY A 198 10.42 7.24 -30.93
C GLY A 198 11.78 7.93 -31.00
N ILE A 199 12.54 7.94 -29.90
CA ILE A 199 13.88 8.52 -29.80
C ILE A 199 14.96 7.44 -29.72
N ASN A 200 16.15 7.77 -30.22
CA ASN A 200 17.33 6.91 -30.12
C ASN A 200 18.06 7.16 -28.79
N GLY A 201 18.87 6.20 -28.35
CA GLY A 201 19.65 6.34 -27.11
C GLY A 201 18.84 6.11 -25.83
N THR A 202 17.62 5.58 -25.95
CA THR A 202 16.85 5.10 -24.79
C THR A 202 17.55 3.93 -24.14
N PHE A 203 17.45 3.86 -22.82
CA PHE A 203 18.13 2.85 -22.04
C PHE A 203 17.50 1.45 -22.23
N ASN A 204 18.22 0.49 -22.83
CA ASN A 204 17.78 -0.91 -22.92
C ASN A 204 18.72 -1.80 -22.11
N SER A 205 18.32 -2.18 -20.88
CA SER A 205 19.10 -3.09 -20.02
C SER A 205 19.40 -4.43 -20.66
N SER A 206 18.59 -4.85 -21.63
CA SER A 206 18.76 -6.12 -22.33
C SER A 206 19.68 -6.01 -23.55
N ALA A 207 20.08 -4.80 -23.96
CA ALA A 207 20.98 -4.59 -25.08
C ALA A 207 22.46 -4.80 -24.72
N ASP A 208 22.82 -4.67 -23.44
CA ASP A 208 24.17 -4.93 -22.94
C ASP A 208 24.09 -5.78 -21.66
N PRO A 209 24.54 -7.06 -21.72
CA PRO A 209 24.46 -7.99 -20.59
C PRO A 209 25.41 -7.64 -19.44
N THR A 210 26.33 -6.68 -19.61
CA THR A 210 27.29 -6.28 -18.56
C THR A 210 26.74 -5.21 -17.61
N LEU A 211 25.66 -4.52 -18.01
CA LEU A 211 25.07 -3.42 -17.24
C LEU A 211 24.60 -3.82 -15.83
N PRO A 212 23.96 -4.99 -15.60
CA PRO A 212 23.58 -5.39 -14.26
C PRO A 212 24.76 -5.45 -13.28
N ASP A 213 25.90 -6.00 -13.72
CA ASP A 213 27.11 -6.08 -12.90
C ASP A 213 27.71 -4.69 -12.65
N GLN A 214 27.75 -3.84 -13.68
CA GLN A 214 28.25 -2.46 -13.55
C GLN A 214 27.44 -1.65 -12.53
N TRP A 215 26.11 -1.75 -12.56
CA TRP A 215 25.26 -1.04 -11.61
C TRP A 215 25.34 -1.61 -10.22
N PHE A 216 25.50 -2.92 -10.12
CA PHE A 216 25.73 -3.55 -8.84
C PHE A 216 27.04 -3.05 -8.24
N GLN A 217 28.11 -2.94 -9.02
CA GLN A 217 29.38 -2.34 -8.58
C GLN A 217 29.22 -0.86 -8.19
N GLU A 218 28.52 -0.05 -8.98
CA GLU A 218 28.24 1.34 -8.63
C GLU A 218 27.49 1.44 -7.30
N TRP A 219 26.38 0.72 -7.17
CA TRP A 219 25.60 0.68 -5.93
C TRP A 219 26.42 0.15 -4.74
N GLN A 220 27.28 -0.85 -4.94
CA GLN A 220 28.17 -1.38 -3.91
C GLN A 220 29.15 -0.31 -3.41
N ASN A 221 29.71 0.48 -4.31
CA ASN A 221 30.76 1.47 -4.02
C ASN A 221 30.23 2.77 -3.41
N SER A 222 29.13 3.30 -3.95
CA SER A 222 28.64 4.64 -3.59
C SER A 222 27.18 4.68 -3.15
N ARG A 223 26.44 3.56 -3.23
CA ARG A 223 24.98 3.52 -3.01
C ARG A 223 24.21 4.51 -3.89
N THR A 224 24.75 4.74 -5.09
CA THR A 224 24.12 5.54 -6.13
C THR A 224 23.74 4.66 -7.31
N GLY A 225 23.23 5.33 -8.34
CA GLY A 225 23.03 4.73 -9.64
C GLY A 225 21.69 4.02 -9.78
N PRO A 226 21.52 3.36 -10.93
CA PRO A 226 20.32 2.67 -11.33
C PRO A 226 19.57 1.83 -10.30
N LEU A 227 20.28 1.04 -9.50
CA LEU A 227 19.63 0.12 -8.57
C LEU A 227 18.95 0.83 -7.38
N THR A 228 19.14 2.14 -7.25
CA THR A 228 18.43 2.96 -6.26
C THR A 228 17.04 3.39 -6.74
N TYR A 229 16.75 3.26 -8.04
CA TYR A 229 15.51 3.70 -8.66
C TYR A 229 14.35 2.74 -8.36
N THR A 230 13.21 3.31 -7.99
CA THR A 230 11.92 2.63 -7.95
C THR A 230 11.15 3.03 -9.19
N HIS A 231 10.64 2.04 -9.93
CA HIS A 231 9.93 2.08 -11.21
C HIS A 231 9.19 3.37 -11.68
N GLY A 232 8.77 4.29 -10.82
CA GLY A 232 8.15 5.56 -11.18
C GLY A 232 8.62 6.71 -10.30
N ASN A 233 8.46 7.92 -10.83
CA ASN A 233 9.01 9.15 -10.25
C ASN A 233 7.95 10.17 -9.89
N ALA A 234 6.80 10.12 -10.55
CA ALA A 234 5.73 11.08 -10.38
C ALA A 234 4.39 10.36 -10.41
N ALA A 235 3.43 10.96 -9.71
CA ALA A 235 2.04 10.56 -9.78
C ALA A 235 1.17 11.81 -9.91
N ALA A 236 0.05 11.68 -10.60
CA ALA A 236 -1.02 12.65 -10.55
C ALA A 236 -2.21 12.05 -9.80
N TRP A 237 -2.75 12.78 -8.84
CA TRP A 237 -3.92 12.41 -8.07
C TRP A 237 -5.09 13.27 -8.53
N THR A 238 -6.15 12.65 -9.04
CA THR A 238 -7.22 13.35 -9.74
C THR A 238 -8.60 12.90 -9.27
N ARG A 239 -9.60 13.66 -9.67
CA ARG A 239 -11.03 13.40 -9.47
C ARG A 239 -11.76 13.61 -10.78
N LEU A 240 -12.93 13.00 -10.90
CA LEU A 240 -13.88 13.41 -11.93
C LEU A 240 -14.38 14.84 -11.63
N PRO A 241 -14.78 15.59 -12.67
CA PRO A 241 -15.47 16.87 -12.49
C PRO A 241 -16.74 16.71 -11.63
N ASP A 242 -17.06 17.70 -10.80
CA ASP A 242 -18.24 17.66 -9.90
C ASP A 242 -19.57 17.54 -10.67
N ASP A 243 -19.61 17.96 -11.94
CA ASP A 243 -20.74 17.85 -12.85
C ASP A 243 -20.72 16.57 -13.71
N SER A 244 -19.84 15.62 -13.40
CA SER A 244 -19.77 14.33 -14.10
C SER A 244 -21.12 13.60 -14.05
N PRO A 245 -21.63 13.10 -15.18
CA PRO A 245 -22.95 12.48 -15.27
C PRO A 245 -23.09 11.24 -14.37
N ILE A 246 -21.98 10.57 -14.02
CA ILE A 246 -22.00 9.40 -13.14
C ILE A 246 -22.61 9.71 -11.77
N TYR A 247 -22.45 10.96 -11.28
CA TYR A 247 -22.96 11.39 -9.99
C TYR A 247 -24.49 11.54 -9.93
N SER A 248 -25.17 11.49 -11.08
CA SER A 248 -26.64 11.47 -11.11
C SER A 248 -27.24 10.14 -10.63
N GLN A 249 -26.46 9.05 -10.69
CA GLN A 249 -26.92 7.69 -10.38
C GLN A 249 -26.07 7.02 -9.30
N HIS A 250 -24.80 7.40 -9.16
CA HIS A 250 -23.85 6.81 -8.22
C HIS A 250 -23.28 7.89 -7.28
N PRO A 251 -23.32 7.70 -5.95
CA PRO A 251 -22.73 8.67 -5.04
C PRO A 251 -21.22 8.74 -5.21
N ASP A 252 -20.62 9.89 -4.87
CA ASP A 252 -19.17 10.00 -4.78
C ASP A 252 -18.64 9.02 -3.71
N PRO A 253 -17.82 8.02 -4.07
CA PRO A 253 -17.32 7.03 -3.12
C PRO A 253 -16.17 7.55 -2.26
N SER A 254 -15.65 8.74 -2.56
CA SER A 254 -14.49 9.29 -1.87
C SER A 254 -14.82 9.76 -0.45
N SER A 255 -13.79 9.80 0.40
CA SER A 255 -13.91 10.25 1.80
C SER A 255 -14.19 11.76 1.96
N GLY A 256 -14.20 12.53 0.86
CA GLY A 256 -14.48 13.96 0.84
C GLY A 256 -14.08 14.63 -0.48
N SER A 257 -14.49 15.88 -0.67
CA SER A 257 -14.29 16.64 -1.93
C SER A 257 -12.82 16.85 -2.31
N ASN A 258 -11.89 16.78 -1.35
CA ASN A 258 -10.46 16.94 -1.59
C ASN A 258 -9.72 15.59 -1.67
N THR A 259 -10.44 14.47 -1.60
CA THR A 259 -9.84 13.14 -1.69
C THR A 259 -9.71 12.73 -3.15
N PRO A 260 -8.53 12.31 -3.64
CA PRO A 260 -8.43 11.81 -5.00
C PRO A 260 -9.22 10.53 -5.18
N GLN A 261 -9.81 10.37 -6.37
CA GLN A 261 -10.53 9.17 -6.77
C GLN A 261 -9.67 8.29 -7.68
N PHE A 262 -8.73 8.90 -8.40
CA PHE A 262 -7.86 8.22 -9.34
C PHE A 262 -6.40 8.64 -9.16
N GLU A 263 -5.51 7.71 -9.47
CA GLU A 263 -4.06 7.94 -9.58
C GLU A 263 -3.64 7.68 -11.04
N LEU A 264 -2.91 8.62 -11.61
CA LEU A 264 -2.06 8.43 -12.78
C LEU A 264 -0.64 8.20 -12.30
N TYR A 265 -0.23 6.95 -12.21
CA TYR A 265 1.14 6.61 -11.85
C TYR A 265 2.03 6.70 -13.09
N ILE A 266 3.11 7.49 -13.06
CA ILE A 266 3.98 7.70 -14.23
C ILE A 266 5.33 7.00 -14.00
N ALA A 267 5.58 5.99 -14.82
CA ALA A 267 6.79 5.18 -14.82
C ALA A 267 7.56 5.34 -16.12
N GLY A 268 8.73 5.98 -16.06
CA GLY A 268 9.74 5.79 -17.10
C GLY A 268 10.45 4.47 -16.84
N TYR A 269 10.27 3.46 -17.71
CA TYR A 269 11.07 2.24 -17.62
C TYR A 269 12.46 2.54 -18.16
N GLY A 270 13.27 3.23 -17.37
CA GLY A 270 14.63 3.60 -17.73
C GLY A 270 15.20 4.34 -16.57
N LEU A 271 16.38 3.92 -16.17
CA LEU A 271 17.06 4.44 -15.01
C LEU A 271 17.30 5.91 -15.30
N TYR A 272 16.73 6.78 -14.47
CA TYR A 272 16.98 8.19 -14.56
C TYR A 272 18.49 8.42 -14.74
N PRO A 273 18.92 9.22 -15.73
CA PRO A 273 18.13 10.22 -16.47
C PRO A 273 17.57 9.77 -17.83
N ILE A 274 17.70 8.51 -18.26
CA ILE A 274 17.32 8.08 -19.62
C ILE A 274 16.14 7.09 -19.56
N PRO A 275 14.94 7.44 -20.07
CA PRO A 275 13.85 6.50 -20.19
C PRO A 275 14.23 5.37 -21.15
N GLY A 276 13.82 4.14 -20.85
CA GLY A 276 14.06 3.00 -21.72
C GLY A 276 13.05 2.94 -22.85
N PRO A 277 12.92 1.81 -23.57
CA PRO A 277 12.18 1.78 -24.82
C PRO A 277 10.68 2.03 -24.65
N LEU A 278 10.19 1.96 -23.40
CA LEU A 278 8.79 2.15 -23.04
C LEU A 278 8.64 3.21 -21.93
N MET A 279 7.58 3.99 -22.07
CA MET A 279 7.00 4.76 -20.98
C MET A 279 5.71 4.08 -20.57
N VAL A 280 5.51 3.92 -19.26
CA VAL A 280 4.33 3.25 -18.72
C VAL A 280 3.60 4.20 -17.81
N ALA A 281 2.28 4.19 -17.92
CA ALA A 281 1.43 4.85 -16.95
C ALA A 281 0.33 3.92 -16.45
N GLY A 282 0.06 4.02 -15.16
CA GLY A 282 -1.07 3.36 -14.53
C GLY A 282 -2.26 4.28 -14.46
N ALA A 283 -3.42 3.82 -14.95
CA ALA A 283 -4.71 4.36 -14.56
C ALA A 283 -5.22 3.52 -13.38
N ILE A 284 -5.30 4.14 -12.20
CA ILE A 284 -5.62 3.45 -10.94
C ILE A 284 -6.85 4.10 -10.32
N ILE A 285 -7.81 3.28 -9.87
CA ILE A 285 -8.88 3.75 -8.99
C ILE A 285 -8.41 3.63 -7.54
N VAL A 286 -8.36 4.76 -6.83
CA VAL A 286 -7.90 4.81 -5.42
C VAL A 286 -9.05 4.97 -4.43
N GLN A 287 -10.26 5.25 -4.93
CA GLN A 287 -11.51 5.20 -4.18
C GLN A 287 -12.57 4.47 -5.03
N PRO A 288 -12.57 3.13 -5.06
CA PRO A 288 -13.54 2.36 -5.83
C PRO A 288 -14.95 2.54 -5.28
N GLY A 289 -15.94 2.33 -6.15
CA GLY A 289 -17.37 2.36 -5.82
C GLY A 289 -17.71 1.51 -4.60
N LEU A 290 -18.78 1.88 -3.89
CA LEU A 290 -19.16 1.24 -2.62
C LEU A 290 -19.59 -0.23 -2.81
N GLU A 291 -20.03 -0.59 -4.02
CA GLU A 291 -20.44 -1.95 -4.41
C GLU A 291 -19.26 -2.87 -4.75
N SER A 292 -18.11 -2.28 -5.11
CA SER A 292 -16.89 -3.02 -5.46
C SER A 292 -16.21 -3.52 -4.21
N ARG A 293 -16.77 -4.59 -3.66
CA ARG A 293 -16.28 -5.33 -2.50
C ARG A 293 -16.15 -6.81 -2.84
N GLY A 294 -15.02 -7.35 -2.41
CA GLY A 294 -14.63 -8.74 -2.56
C GLY A 294 -14.75 -9.54 -1.27
N SER A 295 -14.19 -10.74 -1.31
CA SER A 295 -14.04 -11.58 -0.12
C SER A 295 -12.83 -12.53 -0.21
N VAL A 296 -12.36 -12.96 0.96
CA VAL A 296 -11.44 -14.06 1.16
C VAL A 296 -12.19 -15.17 1.88
N LYS A 297 -12.25 -16.35 1.27
CA LYS A 297 -12.88 -17.56 1.83
C LYS A 297 -11.87 -18.70 1.87
N LEU A 298 -12.14 -19.70 2.70
CA LEU A 298 -11.37 -20.93 2.68
C LEU A 298 -11.76 -21.81 1.48
N ALA A 299 -10.76 -22.37 0.80
CA ALA A 299 -10.96 -23.43 -0.17
C ALA A 299 -11.08 -24.81 0.51
N SER A 300 -10.38 -24.99 1.64
CA SER A 300 -10.34 -26.23 2.42
C SER A 300 -10.03 -25.94 3.89
N THR A 301 -9.85 -27.00 4.69
CA THR A 301 -9.41 -26.91 6.09
C THR A 301 -7.89 -26.93 6.27
N SER A 302 -7.12 -27.00 5.17
CA SER A 302 -5.66 -26.92 5.17
C SER A 302 -5.22 -25.46 5.06
N VAL A 303 -4.22 -25.08 5.86
CA VAL A 303 -3.60 -23.75 5.71
C VAL A 303 -2.75 -23.67 4.44
N ASP A 304 -2.26 -24.80 3.93
CA ASP A 304 -1.37 -24.85 2.77
C ASP A 304 -2.12 -24.61 1.45
N ASP A 305 -3.43 -24.83 1.45
CA ASP A 305 -4.28 -24.52 0.31
C ASP A 305 -4.49 -23.01 0.20
N GLN A 306 -4.41 -22.50 -1.04
CA GLN A 306 -4.65 -21.10 -1.31
C GLN A 306 -6.12 -20.76 -1.02
N PRO A 307 -6.41 -19.65 -0.31
CA PRO A 307 -7.78 -19.23 -0.08
C PRO A 307 -8.45 -18.83 -1.40
N LEU A 308 -9.79 -18.88 -1.42
CA LEU A 308 -10.59 -18.34 -2.52
C LEU A 308 -10.66 -16.83 -2.37
N ILE A 309 -10.00 -16.10 -3.26
CA ILE A 309 -9.94 -14.63 -3.25
C ILE A 309 -10.77 -14.09 -4.42
N ASP A 310 -11.90 -13.46 -4.09
CA ASP A 310 -12.63 -12.59 -5.00
C ASP A 310 -12.25 -11.14 -4.67
N LEU A 311 -11.50 -10.45 -5.54
CA LEU A 311 -11.13 -9.06 -5.30
C LEU A 311 -12.32 -8.09 -5.38
N GLY A 312 -13.43 -8.51 -6.02
CA GLY A 312 -14.63 -7.68 -6.15
C GLY A 312 -14.44 -6.39 -6.94
N MET A 313 -13.41 -6.32 -7.79
CA MET A 313 -13.13 -5.15 -8.62
C MET A 313 -14.20 -4.96 -9.70
N LEU A 314 -14.49 -3.70 -10.03
CA LEU A 314 -15.38 -3.32 -11.14
C LEU A 314 -16.82 -3.85 -11.03
N LYS A 315 -17.35 -4.02 -9.80
CA LYS A 315 -18.78 -4.34 -9.58
C LYS A 315 -19.67 -3.09 -9.65
N SER A 316 -19.09 -1.90 -9.47
CA SER A 316 -19.77 -0.61 -9.57
C SER A 316 -19.60 0.01 -10.96
N GLU A 317 -20.65 0.63 -11.51
CA GLU A 317 -20.55 1.38 -12.77
C GLU A 317 -19.63 2.61 -12.63
N PHE A 318 -19.51 3.16 -11.41
CA PHE A 318 -18.56 4.23 -11.11
C PHE A 318 -17.13 3.81 -11.48
N ASP A 319 -16.75 2.55 -11.24
CA ASP A 319 -15.40 2.09 -11.49
C ASP A 319 -15.09 2.00 -13.00
N TRP A 320 -16.04 1.47 -13.78
CA TRP A 320 -15.92 1.39 -15.24
C TRP A 320 -15.84 2.78 -15.87
N TYR A 321 -16.73 3.69 -15.45
CA TYR A 321 -16.72 5.07 -15.90
C TYR A 321 -15.40 5.77 -15.53
N GLY A 322 -15.00 5.64 -14.26
CA GLY A 322 -13.79 6.23 -13.72
C GLY A 322 -12.51 5.77 -14.42
N LEU A 323 -12.37 4.46 -14.70
CA LEU A 323 -11.21 3.93 -15.42
C LEU A 323 -11.14 4.44 -16.86
N ARG A 324 -12.26 4.46 -17.59
CA ARG A 324 -12.30 5.02 -18.96
C ARG A 324 -11.87 6.48 -18.97
N GLU A 325 -12.39 7.29 -18.05
CA GLU A 325 -12.00 8.70 -17.95
C GLU A 325 -10.56 8.89 -17.52
N THR A 326 -10.03 8.02 -16.65
CA THR A 326 -8.64 8.03 -16.24
C THR A 326 -7.72 7.64 -17.40
N ILE A 327 -8.07 6.62 -18.18
CA ILE A 327 -7.37 6.23 -19.42
C ILE A 327 -7.32 7.41 -20.40
N ARG A 328 -8.45 8.08 -20.64
CA ARG A 328 -8.52 9.28 -21.49
C ARG A 328 -7.67 10.42 -20.93
N ALA A 329 -7.70 10.65 -19.63
CA ALA A 329 -6.87 11.66 -18.98
C ALA A 329 -5.38 11.37 -19.15
N THR A 330 -4.96 10.11 -19.03
CA THR A 330 -3.57 9.69 -19.26
C THR A 330 -3.15 9.92 -20.71
N ARG A 331 -4.03 9.62 -21.68
CA ARG A 331 -3.79 9.91 -23.10
C ARG A 331 -3.62 11.40 -23.36
N ARG A 332 -4.50 12.24 -22.80
CA ARG A 332 -4.39 13.71 -22.88
C ARG A 332 -3.10 14.23 -22.22
N PHE A 333 -2.68 13.63 -21.11
CA PHE A 333 -1.44 14.00 -20.43
C PHE A 333 -0.22 13.78 -21.33
N PHE A 334 -0.12 12.62 -21.99
CA PHE A 334 1.00 12.31 -22.90
C PHE A 334 0.89 12.94 -24.29
N SER A 335 -0.26 13.53 -24.66
CA SER A 335 -0.40 14.31 -25.90
C SER A 335 -0.02 15.78 -25.73
N ALA A 336 0.31 16.23 -24.51
CA ALA A 336 0.73 17.60 -24.26
C ALA A 336 2.07 17.93 -24.95
N PRO A 337 2.32 19.19 -25.37
CA PRO A 337 3.55 19.59 -26.07
C PRO A 337 4.85 19.22 -25.36
N ALA A 338 4.83 19.10 -24.03
CA ALA A 338 5.98 18.68 -23.23
C ALA A 338 6.53 17.29 -23.62
N TRP A 339 5.73 16.45 -24.29
CA TRP A 339 6.10 15.09 -24.68
C TRP A 339 6.49 14.94 -26.16
N GLU A 340 6.35 16.00 -26.97
CA GLU A 340 6.52 15.93 -28.43
C GLU A 340 7.94 15.43 -28.82
N SER A 341 8.96 15.86 -28.10
CA SER A 341 10.35 15.45 -28.33
C SER A 341 10.60 13.95 -28.14
N TYR A 342 9.75 13.25 -27.36
CA TYR A 342 9.87 11.82 -27.09
C TYR A 342 9.21 10.94 -28.17
N LYS A 343 8.42 11.55 -29.07
CA LYS A 343 7.75 10.85 -30.19
C LYS A 343 7.01 9.59 -29.73
N LEU A 344 6.19 9.75 -28.69
CA LEU A 344 5.50 8.65 -28.03
C LEU A 344 4.43 8.02 -28.94
N THR A 345 4.44 6.70 -29.06
CA THR A 345 3.38 5.92 -29.73
C THR A 345 2.66 5.06 -28.71
N LEU A 346 1.36 5.29 -28.48
CA LEU A 346 0.56 4.46 -27.57
C LEU A 346 0.36 3.07 -28.17
N GLU A 347 0.68 2.04 -27.38
CA GLU A 347 0.44 0.65 -27.72
C GLU A 347 -1.01 0.23 -27.40
N PRO A 348 -1.55 -0.77 -28.11
CA PRO A 348 -2.79 -1.44 -27.73
C PRO A 348 -2.74 -1.99 -26.29
N PRO A 349 -3.90 -2.19 -25.61
CA PRO A 349 -5.26 -2.12 -26.16
C PRO A 349 -5.98 -0.77 -25.96
N PHE A 350 -5.35 0.23 -25.33
CA PHE A 350 -6.02 1.49 -24.98
C PHE A 350 -5.86 2.60 -26.03
N ASN A 351 -5.48 2.25 -27.26
CA ASN A 351 -5.28 3.17 -28.38
C ASN A 351 -6.57 3.48 -29.17
N THR A 352 -7.73 3.36 -28.51
CA THR A 352 -9.08 3.59 -29.05
C THR A 352 -9.85 4.60 -28.21
N ASP A 353 -10.82 5.26 -28.83
CA ASP A 353 -11.76 6.20 -28.18
C ASP A 353 -13.16 5.61 -27.98
N VAL A 354 -13.40 4.39 -28.50
CA VAL A 354 -14.68 3.69 -28.41
C VAL A 354 -14.83 3.07 -27.02
N ASP A 355 -15.91 3.42 -26.31
CA ASP A 355 -16.18 2.98 -24.94
C ASP A 355 -16.20 1.45 -24.82
N GLU A 356 -16.87 0.76 -25.74
CA GLU A 356 -17.01 -0.69 -25.73
C GLU A 356 -15.66 -1.40 -25.93
N GLU A 357 -14.78 -0.83 -26.75
CA GLU A 357 -13.43 -1.37 -26.96
C GLU A 357 -12.54 -1.12 -25.74
N LEU A 358 -12.70 0.04 -25.07
CA LEU A 358 -12.03 0.32 -23.80
C LEU A 358 -12.50 -0.62 -22.70
N ASP A 359 -13.79 -0.94 -22.63
CA ASP A 359 -14.33 -1.84 -21.62
C ASP A 359 -13.81 -3.28 -21.80
N GLU A 360 -13.74 -3.78 -23.04
CA GLU A 360 -13.12 -5.09 -23.31
C GLU A 360 -11.61 -5.08 -22.99
N ALA A 361 -10.92 -3.97 -23.28
CA ALA A 361 -9.52 -3.79 -22.92
C ALA A 361 -9.29 -3.78 -21.39
N ILE A 362 -10.12 -3.04 -20.65
CA ILE A 362 -10.11 -3.00 -19.18
C ILE A 362 -10.37 -4.41 -18.64
N LYS A 363 -11.42 -5.08 -19.11
CA LYS A 363 -11.78 -6.43 -18.67
C LYS A 363 -10.66 -7.45 -18.88
N ALA A 364 -9.94 -7.34 -19.99
CA ALA A 364 -8.86 -8.25 -20.34
C ALA A 364 -7.56 -7.99 -19.55
N THR A 365 -7.37 -6.78 -19.00
CA THR A 365 -6.05 -6.35 -18.49
C THR A 365 -6.04 -5.77 -17.07
N VAL A 366 -7.20 -5.43 -16.52
CA VAL A 366 -7.30 -4.86 -15.16
C VAL A 366 -6.70 -5.82 -14.14
N ASN A 367 -5.90 -5.27 -13.23
CA ASN A 367 -5.20 -6.04 -12.22
C ASN A 367 -5.29 -5.37 -10.85
N SER A 368 -4.90 -6.10 -9.81
CA SER A 368 -4.76 -5.59 -8.45
C SER A 368 -3.60 -4.57 -8.38
N GLY A 369 -3.85 -3.45 -7.71
CA GLY A 369 -2.84 -2.48 -7.31
C GLY A 369 -1.97 -2.92 -6.12
N LEU A 370 -2.15 -4.15 -5.62
CA LEU A 370 -1.44 -4.74 -4.48
C LEU A 370 -1.68 -3.99 -3.15
N HIS A 371 -2.88 -3.46 -2.97
CA HIS A 371 -3.31 -2.70 -1.80
C HIS A 371 -4.54 -3.31 -1.10
N PRO A 372 -4.64 -4.62 -0.87
CA PRO A 372 -5.84 -5.22 -0.30
C PRO A 372 -6.05 -4.78 1.17
N VAL A 373 -7.29 -4.46 1.51
CA VAL A 373 -7.71 -4.06 2.88
C VAL A 373 -9.08 -4.65 3.26
N GLY A 374 -9.49 -4.46 4.52
CA GLY A 374 -10.90 -4.55 4.93
C GLY A 374 -11.45 -5.91 5.34
N THR A 375 -10.72 -7.00 5.13
CA THR A 375 -11.17 -8.37 5.45
C THR A 375 -11.37 -8.67 6.92
N ALA A 376 -10.93 -7.80 7.81
CA ALA A 376 -11.23 -7.81 9.24
C ALA A 376 -11.61 -6.42 9.75
N SER A 377 -12.47 -5.74 8.98
CA SER A 377 -12.83 -4.33 9.17
C SER A 377 -13.13 -3.94 10.62
N MET A 378 -12.56 -2.82 11.04
CA MET A 378 -12.88 -2.15 12.29
C MET A 378 -14.25 -1.49 12.23
N SER A 379 -15.00 -1.57 13.32
CA SER A 379 -16.32 -0.95 13.44
C SER A 379 -16.59 -0.44 14.87
N PRO A 380 -17.63 0.37 15.10
CA PRO A 380 -18.03 0.77 16.46
C PRO A 380 -18.23 -0.44 17.37
N LYS A 381 -17.99 -0.29 18.68
CA LYS A 381 -17.99 -1.40 19.64
C LYS A 381 -19.27 -2.25 19.60
N ASP A 382 -20.42 -1.59 19.53
CA ASP A 382 -21.74 -2.24 19.56
C ASP A 382 -22.33 -2.53 18.16
N ALA A 383 -21.54 -2.29 17.10
CA ALA A 383 -21.95 -2.61 15.74
C ALA A 383 -22.10 -4.13 15.54
N GLN A 384 -23.16 -4.52 14.82
CA GLN A 384 -23.45 -5.92 14.48
C GLN A 384 -22.62 -6.44 13.29
N TRP A 385 -21.79 -5.58 12.71
CA TRP A 385 -20.88 -5.87 11.60
C TRP A 385 -19.44 -5.51 11.99
N GLY A 386 -18.48 -5.95 11.17
CA GLY A 386 -17.06 -5.76 11.42
C GLY A 386 -16.47 -6.87 12.28
N VAL A 387 -15.14 -6.89 12.37
CA VAL A 387 -14.38 -7.94 13.03
C VAL A 387 -13.67 -7.44 14.27
N VAL A 388 -13.25 -6.17 14.29
CA VAL A 388 -12.58 -5.57 15.45
C VAL A 388 -13.28 -4.31 15.97
N ASP A 389 -13.14 -4.07 17.27
CA ASP A 389 -13.53 -2.82 17.93
C ASP A 389 -12.52 -1.69 17.61
N PRO A 390 -12.82 -0.41 17.96
CA PRO A 390 -11.91 0.71 17.69
C PRO A 390 -10.54 0.66 18.40
N ASP A 391 -10.40 -0.24 19.38
CA ASP A 391 -9.13 -0.54 20.06
C ASP A 391 -8.39 -1.76 19.44
N LEU A 392 -8.88 -2.21 18.28
CA LEU A 392 -8.40 -3.28 17.42
C LEU A 392 -8.61 -4.70 17.95
N ARG A 393 -9.30 -4.86 19.08
CA ARG A 393 -9.61 -6.18 19.64
C ARG A 393 -10.67 -6.88 18.81
N VAL A 394 -10.50 -8.18 18.60
CA VAL A 394 -11.49 -8.98 17.88
C VAL A 394 -12.79 -9.04 18.68
N LYS A 395 -13.91 -8.79 17.99
CA LYS A 395 -15.23 -8.81 18.59
C LYS A 395 -15.59 -10.21 19.09
N LYS A 396 -16.39 -10.28 20.15
CA LYS A 396 -16.91 -11.52 20.75
C LYS A 396 -15.83 -12.49 21.27
N VAL A 397 -14.57 -12.06 21.40
CA VAL A 397 -13.48 -12.87 21.96
C VAL A 397 -12.63 -12.09 22.96
N LYS A 398 -11.79 -12.79 23.71
CA LYS A 398 -10.74 -12.22 24.55
C LYS A 398 -9.36 -12.73 24.14
N GLY A 399 -8.34 -11.92 24.43
CA GLY A 399 -6.93 -12.29 24.23
C GLY A 399 -6.44 -12.19 22.78
N LEU A 400 -7.24 -11.63 21.86
CA LEU A 400 -6.91 -11.54 20.45
C LEU A 400 -7.11 -10.13 19.89
N ARG A 401 -6.13 -9.65 19.14
CA ARG A 401 -6.13 -8.35 18.45
C ARG A 401 -5.64 -8.50 17.02
N ILE A 402 -6.04 -7.59 16.13
CA ILE A 402 -5.55 -7.54 14.75
C ILE A 402 -4.90 -6.18 14.49
N VAL A 403 -3.67 -6.18 13.96
CA VAL A 403 -2.92 -4.96 13.66
C VAL A 403 -2.25 -5.13 12.29
N ASP A 404 -3.01 -4.89 11.23
CA ASP A 404 -2.55 -4.88 9.83
C ASP A 404 -3.59 -4.19 8.92
N ALA A 405 -3.43 -4.31 7.60
CA ALA A 405 -4.32 -3.72 6.59
C ALA A 405 -5.77 -4.23 6.61
N SER A 406 -6.02 -5.43 7.14
CA SER A 406 -7.36 -6.04 7.17
C SER A 406 -8.37 -5.22 7.97
N ILE A 407 -7.91 -4.40 8.92
CA ILE A 407 -8.79 -3.63 9.82
C ILE A 407 -9.34 -2.36 9.18
N MET A 408 -8.81 -1.89 8.05
CA MET A 408 -9.28 -0.65 7.43
C MET A 408 -10.68 -0.84 6.85
N PRO A 409 -11.73 -0.16 7.34
CA PRO A 409 -13.10 -0.35 6.85
C PRO A 409 -13.31 0.17 5.41
N TYR A 410 -12.46 1.11 4.98
CA TYR A 410 -12.38 1.63 3.63
C TYR A 410 -10.91 1.74 3.23
N ILE A 411 -10.64 1.57 1.94
CA ILE A 411 -9.29 1.75 1.42
C ILE A 411 -8.91 3.23 1.45
N VAL A 412 -7.66 3.50 1.84
CA VAL A 412 -7.13 4.87 1.88
C VAL A 412 -6.79 5.32 0.45
N ALA A 413 -6.97 6.61 0.16
CA ALA A 413 -6.57 7.20 -1.11
C ALA A 413 -5.03 7.42 -1.16
N ALA A 414 -4.29 6.31 -1.05
CA ALA A 414 -2.83 6.24 -1.02
C ALA A 414 -2.36 4.79 -1.18
N HIS A 415 -1.09 4.57 -1.53
CA HIS A 415 -0.49 3.24 -1.38
C HIS A 415 -0.48 2.85 0.11
N THR A 416 -0.96 1.65 0.44
CA THR A 416 -1.41 1.31 1.81
C THR A 416 -0.30 1.18 2.83
N GLN A 417 0.97 1.08 2.40
CA GLN A 417 2.11 0.87 3.30
C GLN A 417 2.15 1.89 4.45
N ALA A 418 2.02 3.19 4.17
CA ALA A 418 2.11 4.23 5.19
C ALA A 418 0.96 4.13 6.21
N ALA A 419 -0.25 3.86 5.73
CA ALA A 419 -1.42 3.67 6.59
C ALA A 419 -1.27 2.45 7.51
N VAL A 420 -0.70 1.34 7.00
CA VAL A 420 -0.39 0.15 7.82
C VAL A 420 0.60 0.49 8.94
N TYR A 421 1.64 1.30 8.67
CA TYR A 421 2.54 1.74 9.75
C TYR A 421 1.84 2.63 10.78
N ALA A 422 0.98 3.55 10.35
CA ALA A 422 0.21 4.38 11.27
C ALA A 422 -0.69 3.53 12.18
N ILE A 423 -1.32 2.49 11.62
CA ILE A 423 -2.09 1.49 12.39
C ILE A 423 -1.19 0.74 13.36
N ALA A 424 0.00 0.30 12.93
CA ALA A 424 0.93 -0.44 13.78
C ALA A 424 1.45 0.40 14.95
N GLU A 425 1.82 1.66 14.73
CA GLU A 425 2.27 2.56 15.78
C GLU A 425 1.15 2.83 16.80
N ARG A 426 -0.05 3.16 16.31
CA ARG A 426 -1.22 3.33 17.19
C ARG A 426 -1.60 2.05 17.93
N GLY A 427 -1.54 0.91 17.25
CA GLY A 427 -1.81 -0.41 17.81
C GLY A 427 -0.85 -0.75 18.95
N SER A 428 0.45 -0.46 18.77
CA SER A 428 1.49 -0.60 19.80
C SER A 428 1.13 0.17 21.07
N ASP A 429 0.66 1.41 20.94
CA ASP A 429 0.26 2.22 22.10
C ASP A 429 -1.01 1.73 22.78
N LEU A 430 -2.01 1.27 22.01
CA LEU A 430 -3.21 0.63 22.55
C LEU A 430 -2.89 -0.65 23.35
N ILE A 431 -1.92 -1.45 22.87
CA ILE A 431 -1.45 -2.65 23.54
C ILE A 431 -0.71 -2.29 24.83
N LYS A 432 0.22 -1.33 24.78
CA LYS A 432 0.92 -0.85 26.00
C LYS A 432 -0.09 -0.35 27.03
N HIS A 433 -1.05 0.49 26.63
CA HIS A 433 -2.05 1.03 27.55
C HIS A 433 -2.89 -0.06 28.22
N ALA A 434 -3.27 -1.10 27.47
CA ALA A 434 -4.06 -2.22 27.99
C ALA A 434 -3.34 -3.08 29.02
N TRP A 435 -2.00 -3.14 28.96
CA TRP A 435 -1.18 -4.08 29.71
C TRP A 435 -0.13 -3.43 30.61
N LYS A 436 -0.29 -2.11 30.83
CA LYS A 436 0.51 -1.30 31.74
C LYS A 436 0.44 -1.82 33.17
#